data_AF-A0A4Y7SD76-F1
#
_entry.id   AF-A0A4Y7SD76-F1
#
_cell.length_a   1.000
_cell.length_b   1.000
_cell.length_c   1.000
_cell.angle_alpha   90.00
_cell.angle_beta   90.00
_cell.angle_gamma   90.00
#
_symmetry.space_group_name_H-M   'P 1'
#
loop_
_entity.id
_entity.type
_entity.pdbx_description
1 polymer ?
#
loop_
_entity_poly.entity_id
_entity_poly.type
_entity_poly.pdbx_seq_one_letter_code
_entity_poly.pdbx_strand_id
1 'polypeptide(L)'
;MLLQLFLPAIVVASVSAQFDVLRFPCSQLVTERLDPLVTPGQVSPHLHQIVGGEPMADMARSTTKNAFNISMNPAKGDIAELATCTSCRFKEDKSNYWTAVLYFKNRNGSFIRVPQIANEGTGAPNGGMTIYYIRPRPPAQNLSITIFPELRILRNAQLC
;
A
#
# COMPACT_ATOMS: atom_id res chain seq x y z
N MET A 1 -49.98 -18.06 47.34
CA MET A 1 -48.68 -17.35 47.35
C MET A 1 -47.82 -18.00 46.28
N LEU A 2 -47.76 -17.41 45.09
CA LEU A 2 -47.02 -17.95 43.93
C LEU A 2 -45.55 -17.55 44.06
N LEU A 3 -44.66 -18.53 44.19
CA LEU A 3 -43.21 -18.35 44.26
C LEU A 3 -42.67 -18.20 42.84
N GLN A 4 -42.35 -16.97 42.42
CA GLN A 4 -41.70 -16.73 41.13
C GLN A 4 -40.21 -17.08 41.22
N LEU A 5 -39.81 -18.17 40.56
CA LEU A 5 -38.41 -18.54 40.37
C LEU A 5 -37.78 -17.61 39.32
N PHE A 6 -36.93 -16.69 39.76
CA PHE A 6 -36.06 -15.92 38.87
C PHE A 6 -34.88 -16.80 38.43
N LEU A 7 -34.87 -17.24 37.16
CA LEU A 7 -33.66 -17.80 36.55
C LEU A 7 -32.67 -16.65 36.24
N PRO A 8 -31.40 -16.72 36.68
CA PRO A 8 -30.39 -15.76 36.24
C PRO A 8 -30.02 -16.06 34.78
N ALA A 9 -30.25 -15.09 33.89
CA ALA A 9 -29.77 -15.16 32.52
C ALA A 9 -28.24 -15.00 32.53
N ILE A 10 -27.51 -16.07 32.23
CA ILE A 10 -26.06 -16.03 32.02
C ILE A 10 -25.80 -15.40 30.65
N VAL A 11 -25.36 -14.15 30.64
CA VAL A 11 -24.88 -13.48 29.43
C VAL A 11 -23.45 -13.95 29.17
N VAL A 12 -23.28 -14.85 28.20
CA VAL A 12 -21.96 -15.21 27.69
C VAL A 12 -21.47 -14.07 26.80
N ALA A 13 -20.59 -13.22 27.33
CA ALA A 13 -19.90 -12.22 26.52
C ALA A 13 -18.90 -12.92 25.59
N SER A 14 -19.24 -13.02 24.32
CA SER A 14 -18.29 -13.44 23.28
C SER A 14 -17.23 -12.36 23.13
N VAL A 15 -15.99 -12.66 23.55
CA VAL A 15 -14.83 -11.82 23.31
C VAL A 15 -14.46 -11.98 21.82
N SER A 16 -14.90 -11.06 20.97
CA SER A 16 -14.37 -10.97 19.61
C SER A 16 -12.95 -10.40 19.68
N ALA A 17 -11.98 -11.13 19.13
CA ALA A 17 -10.67 -10.56 18.85
C ALA A 17 -10.85 -9.51 17.75
N GLN A 18 -10.94 -8.23 18.13
CA GLN A 18 -11.04 -7.13 17.19
C GLN A 18 -9.67 -6.91 16.54
N PHE A 19 -9.55 -7.22 15.25
CA PHE A 19 -8.39 -6.84 14.46
C PHE A 19 -8.64 -5.47 13.85
N ASP A 20 -7.93 -4.44 14.36
CA ASP A 20 -7.99 -3.11 13.78
C ASP A 20 -7.11 -3.08 12.52
N VAL A 21 -7.78 -3.20 11.36
CA VAL A 21 -7.16 -3.19 10.03
C VAL A 21 -7.71 -2.02 9.22
N LEU A 22 -6.82 -1.19 8.68
CA LEU A 22 -7.16 -0.21 7.66
C LEU A 22 -6.91 -0.81 6.28
N ARG A 23 -7.96 -0.88 5.45
CA ARG A 23 -7.89 -1.46 4.10
C ARG A 23 -8.39 -0.43 3.08
N PHE A 24 -7.58 -0.11 2.07
CA PHE A 24 -7.93 0.91 1.07
C PHE A 24 -7.23 0.69 -0.28
N PRO A 25 -7.81 1.19 -1.39
CA PRO A 25 -7.21 1.09 -2.71
C PRO A 25 -6.16 2.19 -2.94
N CYS A 26 -5.20 1.88 -3.81
CA CYS A 26 -4.40 2.86 -4.53
C CYS A 26 -4.40 2.51 -6.02
N SER A 27 -4.64 3.51 -6.88
CA SER A 27 -4.64 3.32 -8.34
C SER A 27 -3.22 3.20 -8.90
N GLN A 28 -3.07 2.51 -10.03
CA GLN A 28 -1.80 2.43 -10.75
C GLN A 28 -1.36 3.82 -11.20
N LEU A 29 -0.12 4.18 -10.89
CA LEU A 29 0.52 5.39 -11.40
C LEU A 29 1.23 5.07 -12.70
N VAL A 30 2.23 4.18 -12.61
CA VAL A 30 3.07 3.79 -13.75
C VAL A 30 3.45 2.32 -13.66
N THR A 31 3.96 1.79 -14.76
CA THR A 31 4.56 0.45 -14.83
C THR A 31 5.97 0.58 -15.39
N GLU A 32 6.97 0.33 -14.55
CA GLU A 32 8.37 0.62 -14.86
C GLU A 32 9.33 -0.40 -14.24
N ARG A 33 10.57 -0.43 -14.75
CA ARG A 33 11.62 -1.33 -14.27
C ARG A 33 12.45 -0.68 -13.17
N LEU A 34 11.78 -0.23 -12.12
CA LEU A 34 12.39 0.39 -10.96
C LEU A 34 12.26 -0.53 -9.74
N ASP A 35 13.38 -0.77 -9.07
CA ASP A 35 13.43 -1.48 -7.80
C ASP A 35 14.62 -0.95 -6.98
N PRO A 36 14.45 0.18 -6.31
CA PRO A 36 15.55 0.82 -5.59
C PRO A 36 15.95 0.06 -4.32
N LEU A 37 15.17 -0.95 -3.90
CA LEU A 37 15.51 -1.80 -2.76
C LEU A 37 16.44 -2.94 -3.19
N VAL A 38 16.16 -3.60 -4.32
CA VAL A 38 16.93 -4.76 -4.79
C VAL A 38 18.04 -4.35 -5.77
N THR A 39 17.78 -3.40 -6.66
CA THR A 39 18.71 -2.93 -7.70
C THR A 39 18.86 -1.39 -7.69
N PRO A 40 19.41 -0.81 -6.62
CA PRO A 40 19.56 0.64 -6.49
C PRO A 40 20.44 1.22 -7.60
N GLY A 41 19.93 2.27 -8.25
CA GLY A 41 20.64 3.00 -9.30
C GLY A 41 20.71 2.30 -10.65
N GLN A 42 20.08 1.12 -10.79
CA GLN A 42 20.13 0.30 -12.00
C GLN A 42 18.72 -0.10 -12.46
N VAL A 43 18.59 -0.42 -13.74
CA VAL A 43 17.32 -0.91 -14.29
C VAL A 43 17.01 -2.28 -13.70
N SER A 44 15.84 -2.42 -13.09
CA SER A 44 15.45 -3.66 -12.41
C SER A 44 15.29 -4.82 -13.40
N PRO A 45 15.68 -6.07 -13.03
CA PRO A 45 15.37 -7.26 -13.81
C PRO A 45 13.86 -7.53 -13.91
N HIS A 46 13.06 -7.00 -12.98
CA HIS A 46 11.60 -7.14 -12.99
C HIS A 46 10.91 -5.85 -13.45
N LEU A 47 9.70 -6.00 -13.99
CA LEU A 47 8.80 -4.90 -14.27
C LEU A 47 7.82 -4.77 -13.10
N HIS A 48 7.67 -3.57 -12.57
CA HIS A 48 6.82 -3.30 -11.43
C HIS A 48 5.68 -2.37 -11.81
N GLN A 49 4.49 -2.65 -11.28
CA GLN A 49 3.46 -1.64 -11.11
C GLN A 49 3.79 -0.82 -9.87
N ILE A 50 3.67 0.49 -9.96
CA ILE A 50 3.96 1.44 -8.87
C ILE A 50 2.66 2.19 -8.51
N VAL A 51 2.43 2.37 -7.21
CA VAL A 51 1.33 3.15 -6.61
C VAL A 51 1.86 3.96 -5.42
N GLY A 52 1.11 4.98 -4.98
CA GLY A 52 1.44 5.73 -3.77
C GLY A 52 1.75 7.21 -4.01
N GLY A 53 2.74 7.73 -3.29
CA GLY A 53 3.09 9.15 -3.27
C GLY A 53 3.81 9.64 -4.53
N GLU A 54 3.31 10.74 -5.11
CA GLU A 54 3.92 11.41 -6.26
C GLU A 54 4.19 12.91 -5.98
N PRO A 55 5.30 13.49 -6.46
CA PRO A 55 5.55 14.91 -6.42
C PRO A 55 4.82 15.56 -7.61
N MET A 56 4.13 16.66 -7.37
CA MET A 56 3.47 17.43 -8.43
C MET A 56 4.55 18.06 -9.33
N ALA A 57 4.69 17.53 -10.54
CA ALA A 57 5.13 18.26 -11.71
C ALA A 57 4.54 17.59 -12.96
N ASP A 58 3.52 18.22 -13.54
CA ASP A 58 3.00 18.01 -14.89
C ASP A 58 2.78 16.56 -15.32
N MET A 59 1.62 16.02 -14.97
CA MET A 59 1.01 14.72 -15.34
C MET A 59 0.95 14.39 -16.85
N ALA A 60 1.60 15.16 -17.73
CA ALA A 60 1.55 14.94 -19.17
C ALA A 60 2.91 14.91 -19.89
N ARG A 61 4.03 15.30 -19.25
CA ARG A 61 5.33 15.39 -19.95
C ARG A 61 6.52 15.57 -19.01
N SER A 62 6.71 14.70 -18.03
CA SER A 62 7.91 14.77 -17.18
C SER A 62 8.51 13.39 -17.01
N THR A 63 9.59 13.13 -17.74
CA THR A 63 10.31 11.85 -17.80
C THR A 63 10.88 11.39 -16.45
N THR A 64 10.91 12.21 -15.38
CA THR A 64 11.36 11.75 -14.06
C THR A 64 11.01 12.77 -12.99
N LYS A 65 9.85 12.68 -12.32
CA LYS A 65 9.69 13.17 -10.94
C LYS A 65 8.57 12.37 -10.29
N ASN A 66 8.91 11.17 -9.85
CA ASN A 66 8.17 10.43 -8.85
C ASN A 66 9.03 10.46 -7.58
N ALA A 67 8.44 10.48 -6.38
CA ALA A 67 9.20 10.35 -5.13
C ALA A 67 9.90 8.96 -5.12
N PHE A 68 9.33 8.05 -5.91
CA PHE A 68 9.91 6.81 -6.35
C PHE A 68 10.92 7.01 -7.50
N ASN A 69 12.21 6.84 -7.23
CA ASN A 69 13.29 6.97 -8.23
C ASN A 69 14.21 5.75 -8.17
N ILE A 70 14.91 5.43 -9.27
CA ILE A 70 15.81 4.28 -9.43
C ILE A 70 16.82 4.09 -8.29
N SER A 71 17.22 5.17 -7.59
CA SER A 71 18.21 5.11 -6.51
C SER A 71 17.64 5.23 -5.09
N MET A 72 16.46 5.86 -4.88
CA MET A 72 15.89 6.25 -3.56
C MET A 72 16.95 6.45 -2.44
N ASN A 73 17.91 7.36 -2.66
CA ASN A 73 19.02 7.56 -1.73
C ASN A 73 18.53 8.19 -0.41
N PRO A 74 18.66 7.51 0.74
CA PRO A 74 18.18 8.03 2.02
C PRO A 74 18.90 9.32 2.48
N ALA A 75 20.15 9.54 2.03
CA ALA A 75 20.84 10.81 2.33
C ALA A 75 20.13 12.06 1.75
N LYS A 76 19.10 11.89 0.90
CA LYS A 76 18.30 12.97 0.32
C LYS A 76 17.01 13.30 1.08
N GLY A 77 16.75 12.62 2.20
CA GLY A 77 15.61 12.88 3.08
C GLY A 77 14.41 11.96 2.85
N ASP A 78 13.40 12.14 3.70
CA ASP A 78 12.19 11.31 3.73
C ASP A 78 11.39 11.46 2.43
N ILE A 79 11.22 10.34 1.73
CA ILE A 79 10.61 10.28 0.41
C ILE A 79 9.13 10.66 0.47
N ALA A 80 8.45 10.39 1.59
CA ALA A 80 7.07 10.83 1.80
C ALA A 80 6.97 12.36 1.90
N GLU A 81 8.03 13.07 2.32
CA GLU A 81 8.03 14.54 2.39
C GLU A 81 8.20 15.18 1.01
N LEU A 82 8.79 14.44 0.05
CA LEU A 82 8.92 14.88 -1.33
C LEU A 82 7.60 14.77 -2.12
N ALA A 83 6.70 13.87 -1.72
CA ALA A 83 5.41 13.68 -2.38
C ALA A 83 4.40 14.77 -1.99
N THR A 84 3.72 15.34 -2.99
CA THR A 84 2.68 16.36 -2.80
C THR A 84 1.28 15.81 -3.04
N CYS A 85 1.16 14.70 -3.77
CA CYS A 85 -0.09 13.98 -3.98
C CYS A 85 0.10 12.46 -3.77
N THR A 86 -1.00 11.70 -3.76
CA THR A 86 -0.97 10.22 -3.69
C THR A 86 -2.06 9.60 -4.56
N SER A 87 -1.80 8.41 -5.13
CA SER A 87 -2.80 7.61 -5.83
C SER A 87 -3.68 6.76 -4.89
N CYS A 88 -3.38 6.79 -3.59
CA CYS A 88 -4.11 6.09 -2.55
C CYS A 88 -5.35 6.86 -2.10
N ARG A 89 -6.40 6.14 -1.66
CA ARG A 89 -7.66 6.77 -1.20
C ARG A 89 -7.47 7.78 -0.06
N PHE A 90 -6.52 7.54 0.83
CA PHE A 90 -6.20 8.44 1.94
C PHE A 90 -5.07 9.36 1.53
N LYS A 91 -5.36 10.67 1.48
CA LYS A 91 -4.41 11.71 1.10
C LYS A 91 -3.21 11.80 2.06
N GLU A 92 -3.36 11.25 3.27
CA GLU A 92 -2.31 11.20 4.27
C GLU A 92 -1.26 10.12 3.97
N ASP A 93 -1.59 9.11 3.15
CA ASP A 93 -0.66 8.06 2.79
C ASP A 93 0.15 8.43 1.54
N LYS A 94 1.42 8.77 1.76
CA LYS A 94 2.37 9.13 0.70
C LYS A 94 3.47 8.08 0.53
N SER A 95 3.26 6.90 1.08
CA SER A 95 4.19 5.78 0.93
C SER A 95 4.25 5.34 -0.52
N ASN A 96 5.37 4.74 -0.93
CA ASN A 96 5.50 4.11 -2.24
C ASN A 96 5.32 2.60 -2.12
N TYR A 97 4.54 2.02 -3.01
CA TYR A 97 4.36 0.57 -3.10
C TYR A 97 4.55 0.11 -4.53
N TRP A 98 5.23 -1.01 -4.69
CA TRP A 98 5.43 -1.61 -5.99
C TRP A 98 5.35 -3.13 -5.92
N THR A 99 4.79 -3.73 -6.96
CA THR A 99 4.66 -5.19 -7.09
C THR A 99 5.03 -5.62 -8.49
N ALA A 100 5.58 -6.83 -8.62
CA ALA A 100 5.92 -7.39 -9.93
C ALA A 100 4.66 -7.51 -10.79
N VAL A 101 4.79 -7.14 -12.06
CA VAL A 101 3.74 -7.32 -13.06
C VAL A 101 3.73 -8.78 -13.51
N LEU A 102 2.55 -9.39 -13.47
CA LEU A 102 2.36 -10.76 -13.94
C LEU A 102 2.11 -10.78 -15.45
N TYR A 103 2.75 -11.73 -16.13
CA TYR A 103 2.51 -12.04 -17.54
C TYR A 103 2.04 -13.49 -17.69
N PHE A 104 1.00 -13.70 -18.48
CA PHE A 104 0.61 -15.03 -18.93
C PHE A 104 1.46 -15.42 -20.13
N LYS A 105 2.10 -16.58 -20.06
CA LYS A 105 2.85 -17.17 -21.18
C LYS A 105 1.93 -18.10 -21.97
N ASN A 106 1.62 -17.72 -23.20
CA ASN A 106 0.85 -18.54 -24.14
C ASN A 106 1.66 -19.76 -24.61
N ARG A 107 0.95 -20.78 -25.11
CA ARG A 107 1.59 -21.98 -25.70
C ARG A 107 2.48 -21.67 -26.91
N ASN A 108 2.18 -20.60 -27.64
CA ASN A 108 2.99 -20.12 -28.75
C ASN A 108 4.24 -19.32 -28.32
N GLY A 109 4.51 -19.22 -27.01
CA GLY A 109 5.66 -18.51 -26.46
C GLY A 109 5.47 -17.00 -26.26
N SER A 110 4.35 -16.42 -26.70
CA SER A 110 4.08 -14.99 -26.46
C SER A 110 3.67 -14.72 -25.01
N PHE A 111 3.87 -13.48 -24.57
CA PHE A 111 3.51 -13.03 -23.24
C PHE A 111 2.44 -11.93 -23.33
N ILE A 112 1.42 -12.02 -22.48
CA ILE A 112 0.39 -11.00 -22.34
C ILE A 112 0.34 -10.57 -20.89
N ARG A 113 0.38 -9.26 -20.63
CA ARG A 113 0.26 -8.71 -19.28
C ARG A 113 -1.09 -9.09 -18.70
N VAL A 114 -1.10 -9.65 -17.49
CA VAL A 114 -2.33 -9.91 -16.73
C VAL A 114 -2.83 -8.56 -16.20
N PRO A 115 -4.04 -8.12 -16.56
CA PRO A 115 -4.59 -6.86 -16.06
C PRO A 115 -4.84 -6.92 -14.55
N GLN A 116 -4.46 -5.86 -13.85
CA GLN A 116 -4.81 -5.66 -12.44
C GLN A 116 -6.23 -5.12 -12.38
N ILE A 117 -7.06 -5.73 -11.54
CA ILE A 117 -8.44 -5.32 -11.31
C ILE A 117 -8.63 -4.86 -9.87
N ALA A 118 -9.64 -4.02 -9.66
CA ALA A 118 -10.04 -3.59 -8.34
C ALA A 118 -10.35 -4.78 -7.43
N ASN A 119 -9.92 -4.68 -6.17
CA ASN A 119 -10.24 -5.67 -5.16
C ASN A 119 -11.68 -5.45 -4.64
N GLU A 120 -12.35 -6.51 -4.23
CA GLU A 120 -13.73 -6.47 -3.77
C GLU A 120 -13.93 -5.47 -2.61
N GLY A 121 -14.97 -4.64 -2.70
CA GLY A 121 -15.31 -3.66 -1.66
C GLY A 121 -14.35 -2.46 -1.57
N THR A 122 -13.43 -2.28 -2.53
CA THR A 122 -12.50 -1.14 -2.56
C THR A 122 -12.89 -0.03 -3.54
N GLY A 123 -14.02 -0.16 -4.24
CA GLY A 123 -14.44 0.75 -5.30
C GLY A 123 -13.89 0.32 -6.66
N ALA A 124 -13.59 1.28 -7.52
CA ALA A 124 -13.12 1.02 -8.89
C ALA A 124 -11.79 1.76 -9.20
N PRO A 125 -10.70 1.50 -8.45
CA PRO A 125 -9.38 2.00 -8.83
C PRO A 125 -8.98 1.50 -10.23
N ASN A 126 -8.23 2.33 -10.96
CA ASN A 126 -7.65 1.94 -12.24
C ASN A 126 -6.37 1.14 -12.00
N GLY A 127 -6.47 -0.19 -12.10
CA GLY A 127 -5.37 -1.09 -11.75
C GLY A 127 -4.97 -0.95 -10.28
N GLY A 128 -3.66 -1.01 -10.01
CA GLY A 128 -3.11 -0.71 -8.69
C GLY A 128 -3.20 -1.88 -7.71
N MET A 129 -3.30 -1.56 -6.42
CA MET A 129 -3.28 -2.55 -5.34
C MET A 129 -4.09 -2.10 -4.13
N THR A 130 -4.38 -3.04 -3.23
CA THR A 130 -5.02 -2.75 -1.94
C THR A 130 -3.98 -2.77 -0.84
N ILE A 131 -3.90 -1.68 -0.09
CA ILE A 131 -2.99 -1.54 1.05
C ILE A 131 -3.74 -1.93 2.33
N TYR A 132 -3.01 -2.62 3.21
CA TYR A 132 -3.47 -3.04 4.52
C TYR A 132 -2.51 -2.52 5.59
N TYR A 133 -3.00 -1.71 6.50
CA TYR A 133 -2.30 -1.44 7.77
C TYR A 133 -2.95 -2.24 8.87
N ILE A 134 -2.14 -3.08 9.50
CA ILE A 134 -2.59 -4.02 10.52
C ILE A 134 -1.90 -3.64 11.81
N ARG A 135 -2.68 -3.37 12.86
CA ARG A 135 -2.09 -3.20 14.19
C ARG A 135 -1.48 -4.53 14.65
N PRO A 136 -0.27 -4.53 15.24
CA PRO A 136 0.29 -5.72 15.87
C PRO A 136 -0.66 -6.33 16.91
N ARG A 137 -0.61 -7.66 17.07
CA ARG A 137 -1.43 -8.37 18.06
C ARG A 137 -0.99 -8.02 19.49
N PRO A 138 -1.93 -7.90 20.45
CA PRO A 138 -1.58 -7.75 21.85
C PRO A 138 -0.70 -8.91 22.38
N PRO A 139 0.25 -8.65 23.29
CA PRO A 139 0.64 -7.32 23.78
C PRO A 139 1.45 -6.56 22.72
N ALA A 140 0.94 -5.42 22.27
CA ALA A 140 1.57 -4.59 21.23
C ALA A 140 2.65 -3.65 21.79
N GLN A 141 3.21 -3.99 22.95
CA GLN A 141 4.18 -3.16 23.68
C GLN A 141 5.59 -3.71 23.48
N ASN A 142 6.58 -2.83 23.38
CA ASN A 142 8.01 -3.18 23.24
C ASN A 142 8.32 -4.12 22.07
N LEU A 143 7.61 -3.98 20.96
CA LEU A 143 7.91 -4.72 19.74
C LEU A 143 9.25 -4.24 19.17
N SER A 144 10.20 -5.17 19.03
CA SER A 144 11.42 -4.93 18.26
C SER A 144 11.06 -4.98 16.77
N ILE A 145 10.89 -3.80 16.17
CA ILE A 145 10.62 -3.66 14.73
C ILE A 145 11.86 -3.03 14.10
N THR A 146 12.57 -3.79 13.28
CA THR A 146 13.61 -3.24 12.41
C THR A 146 12.93 -2.63 11.20
N ILE A 147 12.93 -1.31 11.13
CA ILE A 147 12.42 -0.56 9.98
C ILE A 147 13.62 -0.27 9.06
N PHE A 148 13.46 -0.47 7.76
CA PHE A 148 14.43 0.05 6.80
C PHE A 148 14.42 1.59 6.92
N PRO A 149 15.59 2.24 7.08
CA PRO A 149 15.63 3.68 7.26
C PRO A 149 14.84 4.40 6.16
N GLU A 150 14.05 5.40 6.57
CA GLU A 150 13.40 6.42 5.72
C GLU A 150 12.18 6.04 4.87
N LEU A 151 11.57 4.88 5.11
CA LEU A 151 10.23 4.57 4.59
C LEU A 151 9.16 4.97 5.62
N ARG A 152 8.81 6.26 5.68
CA ARG A 152 7.78 6.78 6.58
C ARG A 152 6.45 7.00 5.86
N ILE A 153 5.35 6.74 6.56
CA ILE A 153 4.08 6.38 5.91
C ILE A 153 3.05 7.52 5.83
N LEU A 154 2.95 8.41 6.84
CA LEU A 154 1.81 9.33 6.95
C LEU A 154 2.19 10.82 7.11
N ARG A 155 1.66 11.67 6.21
CA ARG A 155 1.80 13.14 6.17
C ARG A 155 0.66 13.79 5.37
N ASN A 156 0.30 15.04 5.68
CA ASN A 156 -0.73 15.78 4.92
C ASN A 156 -0.36 15.97 3.42
N ALA A 157 -1.16 15.44 2.49
CA ALA A 157 -1.13 15.75 1.04
C ALA A 157 -2.55 15.88 0.48
N GLN A 158 -2.64 16.06 -0.84
CA GLN A 158 -3.84 15.95 -1.65
C GLN A 158 -3.86 14.61 -2.43
N LEU A 159 -4.99 14.25 -3.02
CA LEU A 159 -5.05 13.15 -4.00
C LEU A 159 -4.45 13.58 -5.34
N CYS A 160 -3.74 12.67 -5.99
CA CYS A 160 -3.56 12.73 -7.44
C CYS A 160 -4.87 12.20 -8.08
#